data_AF-A0A4Y6ULF1-F1
#
_entry.id   AF-A0A4Y6ULF1-F1
#
_cell.length_a   1.000
_cell.length_b   1.000
_cell.length_c   1.000
_cell.angle_alpha   90.00
_cell.angle_beta   90.00
_cell.angle_gamma   90.00
#
_symmetry.space_group_name_H-M   'P 1'
#
loop_
_entity.id
_entity.type
_entity.pdbx_description
1 polymer ?
#
loop_
_entity_poly.entity_id
_entity_poly.type
_entity_poly.pdbx_seq_one_letter_code
_entity_poly.pdbx_strand_id
1 'polypeptide(L)'
;MDYENVQRVLLTSIKEDDPHKGFKELEIKRYCIAYQALFNRWNSIILPPFLKKILEGGDCWEFGDTSDRAKLNRYSLGKKLLTLKTEDGQKSLLDSFDRYKIACWCCFEDEIRDIFEEFKLTLGSKPVESLVKGCDKGALMIYWSHAMNNQEHQLELNNEHPYVYAFKCAMLEKHVEALEFFWDKLQLIDSVSPKRKEDLLMEVAYNKGHFSTDDVGMVDFCLRYLHEDKYHELLKRDLKQNKYHYTLSTLTGSYSFESAKRLFEHLKSEDLSPEAYSTSMFGALDSLVSVPDDSFIKFGSEMLTSMWNRPGFETHKQHFLDKLAIGYASRNRIACLIKNNADIKVLPEIIKSLNQEQMQSIMEEDKSIHEIFTRIRDRQLVSGGGDQLPSSSLDVETIQQKVTDVRSKV
;
A
#
# COMPACT_ATOMS: atom_id res chain seq x y z
N MET A 1 17.19 -6.38 18.51
CA MET A 1 16.05 -7.22 18.08
C MET A 1 15.51 -6.57 16.80
N ASP A 2 15.29 -7.37 15.76
CA ASP A 2 14.91 -6.91 14.42
C ASP A 2 13.48 -6.29 14.41
N TYR A 3 13.15 -5.44 13.43
CA TYR A 3 11.83 -4.81 13.32
C TYR A 3 10.70 -5.86 13.22
N GLU A 4 10.99 -7.03 12.64
CA GLU A 4 10.08 -8.18 12.59
C GLU A 4 9.69 -8.67 13.99
N ASN A 5 10.61 -8.59 14.96
CA ASN A 5 10.33 -8.99 16.33
C ASN A 5 9.48 -7.93 17.04
N VAL A 6 9.73 -6.64 16.78
CA VAL A 6 8.88 -5.55 17.28
C VAL A 6 7.47 -5.73 16.74
N GLN A 7 7.34 -5.93 15.42
CA GLN A 7 6.07 -6.22 14.77
C GLN A 7 5.36 -7.41 15.43
N ARG A 8 6.05 -8.54 15.66
CA ARG A 8 5.46 -9.69 16.37
C ARG A 8 4.93 -9.33 17.75
N VAL A 9 5.66 -8.56 18.55
CA VAL A 9 5.20 -8.10 19.86
C VAL A 9 3.96 -7.21 19.73
N LEU A 10 3.96 -6.25 18.80
CA LEU A 10 2.84 -5.35 18.61
C LEU A 10 1.58 -6.05 18.08
N LEU A 11 1.71 -7.05 17.21
CA LEU A 11 0.57 -7.82 16.71
C LEU A 11 -0.17 -8.55 17.84
N THR A 12 0.51 -8.93 18.93
CA THR A 12 -0.15 -9.51 20.11
C THR A 12 -1.00 -8.51 20.92
N SER A 13 -1.04 -7.22 20.54
CA SER A 13 -2.01 -6.25 21.09
C SER A 13 -3.43 -6.44 20.55
N ILE A 14 -3.59 -7.18 19.45
CA ILE A 14 -4.86 -7.42 18.79
C ILE A 14 -5.39 -8.77 19.25
N LYS A 15 -6.66 -8.80 19.70
CA LYS A 15 -7.31 -10.05 20.10
C LYS A 15 -7.72 -10.87 18.88
N GLU A 16 -7.76 -12.18 19.03
CA GLU A 16 -8.18 -13.10 17.97
C GLU A 16 -9.63 -12.88 17.51
N ASP A 17 -10.50 -12.42 18.42
CA ASP A 17 -11.90 -12.13 18.16
C ASP A 17 -12.17 -10.67 17.75
N ASP A 18 -11.12 -9.87 17.52
CA ASP A 18 -11.27 -8.48 17.09
C ASP A 18 -11.85 -8.42 15.66
N PRO A 19 -13.03 -7.78 15.44
CA PRO A 19 -13.67 -7.74 14.13
C PRO A 19 -12.86 -6.97 13.07
N HIS A 20 -11.86 -6.19 13.49
CA HIS A 20 -10.98 -5.42 12.61
C HIS A 20 -9.54 -5.95 12.57
N LYS A 21 -9.33 -7.21 12.99
CA LYS A 21 -8.00 -7.80 13.15
C LYS A 21 -7.09 -7.54 11.95
N GLY A 22 -7.45 -7.94 10.73
CA GLY A 22 -6.57 -7.80 9.58
C GLY A 22 -6.22 -6.35 9.23
N PHE A 23 -7.15 -5.41 9.38
CA PHE A 23 -6.87 -3.99 9.18
C PHE A 23 -5.92 -3.44 10.24
N LYS A 24 -6.13 -3.75 11.52
CA LYS A 24 -5.22 -3.35 12.59
C LYS A 24 -3.83 -3.96 12.42
N GLU A 25 -3.75 -5.24 12.05
CA GLU A 25 -2.47 -5.90 11.79
C GLU A 25 -1.72 -5.25 10.61
N LEU A 26 -2.43 -4.90 9.55
CA LEU A 26 -1.87 -4.20 8.39
C LEU A 26 -1.34 -2.82 8.77
N GLU A 27 -2.08 -2.06 9.56
CA GLU A 27 -1.65 -0.74 10.03
C GLU A 27 -0.44 -0.82 10.97
N ILE A 28 -0.37 -1.82 11.86
CA ILE A 28 0.82 -2.09 12.67
C ILE A 28 2.02 -2.43 11.79
N LYS A 29 1.85 -3.28 10.78
CA LYS A 29 2.92 -3.63 9.83
C LYS A 29 3.46 -2.38 9.14
N ARG A 30 2.57 -1.55 8.59
CA ARG A 30 2.94 -0.28 7.93
C ARG A 30 3.65 0.68 8.89
N TYR A 31 3.17 0.81 10.12
CA TYR A 31 3.82 1.64 11.14
C TYR A 31 5.23 1.13 11.48
N CYS A 32 5.39 -0.18 11.70
CA CYS A 32 6.70 -0.79 11.97
C CYS A 32 7.72 -0.52 10.86
N ILE A 33 7.25 -0.59 9.62
CA ILE A 33 8.00 -0.32 8.39
C ILE A 33 8.39 1.17 8.31
N ALA A 34 7.43 2.08 8.47
CA ALA A 34 7.65 3.53 8.41
C ALA A 34 8.66 4.01 9.48
N TYR A 35 8.59 3.43 10.68
CA TYR A 35 9.38 3.84 11.84
C TYR A 35 10.54 2.86 12.15
N GLN A 36 10.97 2.05 11.18
CA GLN A 36 12.04 1.05 11.37
C GLN A 36 13.32 1.64 11.99
N ALA A 37 13.75 2.81 11.51
CA ALA A 37 14.94 3.49 12.02
C ALA A 37 14.85 3.85 13.50
N LEU A 38 13.63 4.13 13.99
CA LEU A 38 13.36 4.40 15.40
C LEU A 38 13.50 3.12 16.23
N PHE A 39 12.97 1.98 15.76
CA PHE A 39 13.12 0.68 16.44
C PHE A 39 14.55 0.13 16.45
N ASN A 40 15.33 0.41 15.40
CA ASN A 40 16.73 -0.01 15.33
C ASN A 40 17.62 0.76 16.33
N ARG A 41 17.27 2.02 16.61
CA ARG A 41 18.00 2.88 17.54
C ARG A 41 17.55 2.67 18.99
N TRP A 42 16.25 2.47 19.21
CA TRP A 42 15.72 2.31 20.55
C TRP A 42 15.79 0.87 20.96
N ASN A 43 16.55 0.64 22.04
CA ASN A 43 16.84 -0.67 22.58
C ASN A 43 15.58 -1.55 22.58
N SER A 44 15.52 -2.42 21.58
CA SER A 44 14.36 -3.22 21.11
C SER A 44 13.62 -4.03 22.18
N ILE A 45 14.07 -3.99 23.43
CA ILE A 45 13.48 -4.65 24.59
C ILE A 45 12.44 -3.75 25.29
N ILE A 46 12.66 -2.42 25.34
CA ILE A 46 11.89 -1.54 26.23
C ILE A 46 10.67 -0.95 25.55
N LEU A 47 10.81 -0.42 24.33
CA LEU A 47 9.72 0.28 23.65
C LEU A 47 8.54 -0.61 23.23
N PRO A 48 8.74 -1.82 22.67
CA PRO A 48 7.61 -2.61 22.15
C PRO A 48 6.54 -2.95 23.19
N PRO A 49 6.88 -3.31 24.46
CA PRO A 49 5.88 -3.47 25.51
C PRO A 49 5.01 -2.22 25.78
N PHE A 50 5.59 -1.01 25.74
CA PHE A 50 4.82 0.23 25.93
C PHE A 50 3.91 0.52 24.76
N LEU A 51 4.43 0.38 23.53
CA LEU A 51 3.62 0.53 22.32
C LEU A 51 2.47 -0.48 22.29
N LYS A 52 2.73 -1.73 22.67
CA LYS A 52 1.68 -2.76 22.82
C LYS A 52 0.58 -2.29 23.76
N LYS A 53 0.93 -1.79 24.96
CA LYS A 53 -0.05 -1.25 25.93
C LYS A 53 -0.85 -0.08 25.37
N ILE A 54 -0.22 0.83 24.62
CA ILE A 54 -0.93 1.94 23.98
C ILE A 54 -1.93 1.42 22.94
N LEU A 55 -1.52 0.47 22.10
CA LEU A 55 -2.37 -0.11 21.05
C LEU A 55 -3.53 -0.93 21.62
N GLU A 56 -3.30 -1.66 22.73
CA GLU A 56 -4.35 -2.37 23.48
C GLU A 56 -5.39 -1.44 24.08
N GLY A 57 -5.01 -0.20 24.41
CA GLY A 57 -5.88 0.80 25.01
C GLY A 57 -7.00 1.30 24.09
N GLY A 58 -6.93 1.04 22.79
CA GLY A 58 -8.00 1.41 21.85
C GLY A 58 -7.95 2.86 21.35
N ASP A 59 -7.48 3.80 22.16
CA ASP A 59 -7.52 5.26 21.88
C ASP A 59 -6.82 5.71 20.58
N CYS A 60 -5.89 4.90 20.07
CA CYS A 60 -5.14 5.21 18.86
C CYS A 60 -5.80 4.64 17.59
N TRP A 61 -6.97 4.00 17.68
CA TRP A 61 -7.66 3.43 16.54
C TRP A 61 -8.85 4.32 16.13
N GLU A 62 -8.85 4.70 14.86
CA GLU A 62 -9.98 5.36 14.21
C GLU A 62 -10.78 4.33 13.40
N PHE A 63 -12.10 4.39 13.53
CA PHE A 63 -13.02 3.54 12.78
C PHE A 63 -13.87 4.43 11.89
N GLY A 64 -13.89 4.15 10.58
CA GLY A 64 -14.71 4.91 9.64
C GLY A 64 -16.20 4.60 9.77
N ASP A 65 -17.05 5.47 9.21
CA ASP A 65 -18.52 5.32 9.19
C ASP A 65 -18.98 4.02 8.51
N THR A 66 -18.18 3.49 7.59
CA THR A 66 -18.32 2.12 7.08
C THR A 66 -17.51 1.19 7.99
N SER A 67 -18.25 0.45 8.82
CA SER A 67 -17.87 -0.39 9.98
C SER A 67 -16.72 -1.39 9.86
N ASP A 68 -15.92 -1.38 8.80
CA ASP A 68 -15.00 -2.48 8.51
C ASP A 68 -13.53 -2.04 8.59
N ARG A 69 -13.22 -0.73 8.50
CA ARG A 69 -11.83 -0.24 8.42
C ARG A 69 -11.37 0.39 9.73
N ALA A 70 -10.38 -0.24 10.36
CA ALA A 70 -9.57 0.37 11.41
C ALA A 70 -8.35 1.07 10.79
N LYS A 71 -8.10 2.32 11.21
CA LYS A 71 -6.91 3.10 10.85
C LYS A 71 -6.14 3.46 12.12
N LEU A 72 -4.82 3.38 12.07
CA LEU A 72 -4.00 3.84 13.19
C LEU A 72 -3.90 5.38 13.17
N ASN A 73 -4.39 6.04 14.21
CA ASN A 73 -4.15 7.45 14.45
C ASN A 73 -2.71 7.63 14.96
N ARG A 74 -1.80 7.86 14.01
CA ARG A 74 -0.37 8.01 14.28
C ARG A 74 -0.04 9.32 15.01
N TYR A 75 -0.86 10.37 14.84
CA TYR A 75 -0.74 11.61 15.62
C TYR A 75 -0.96 11.34 17.12
N SER A 76 -2.06 10.68 17.48
CA SER A 76 -2.39 10.30 18.86
C SER A 76 -1.35 9.35 19.45
N LEU A 77 -0.87 8.39 18.65
CA LEU A 77 0.22 7.50 19.05
C LEU A 77 1.52 8.27 19.34
N GLY A 78 1.90 9.21 18.46
CA GLY A 78 3.07 10.07 18.62
C GLY A 78 2.99 10.93 19.88
N LYS A 79 1.84 11.54 20.18
CA LYS A 79 1.63 12.30 21.42
C LYS A 79 1.82 11.42 22.65
N LYS A 80 1.21 10.23 22.68
CA LYS A 80 1.38 9.29 23.80
C LYS A 80 2.86 8.90 23.97
N LEU A 81 3.57 8.63 22.87
CA LEU A 81 5.01 8.32 22.89
C LEU A 81 5.85 9.43 23.54
N LEU A 82 5.57 10.70 23.24
CA LEU A 82 6.30 11.83 23.84
C LEU A 82 6.09 11.96 25.35
N THR A 83 4.94 11.51 25.84
CA THR A 83 4.58 11.59 27.27
C THR A 83 4.98 10.36 28.08
N LEU A 84 5.55 9.33 27.44
CA LEU A 84 5.95 8.10 28.13
C LEU A 84 7.03 8.38 29.17
N LYS A 85 6.84 7.82 30.36
CA LYS A 85 7.78 7.88 31.46
C LYS A 85 8.28 6.48 31.85
N THR A 86 9.42 6.43 32.50
CA THR A 86 9.93 5.23 33.18
C THR A 86 8.94 4.73 34.24
N GLU A 87 9.06 3.47 34.67
CA GLU A 87 8.12 2.85 35.64
C GLU A 87 8.03 3.60 36.98
N ASP A 88 9.10 4.31 37.37
CA ASP A 88 9.13 5.19 38.56
C ASP A 88 8.45 6.55 38.34
N GLY A 89 7.98 6.84 37.11
CA GLY A 89 7.30 8.06 36.72
C GLY A 89 8.17 9.31 36.69
N GLN A 90 9.49 9.20 36.93
CA GLN A 90 10.35 10.36 37.16
C GLN A 90 10.99 10.91 35.88
N LYS A 91 11.31 10.06 34.90
CA LYS A 91 12.00 10.47 33.68
C LYS A 91 11.21 10.10 32.44
N SER A 92 11.32 10.92 31.41
CA SER A 92 10.86 10.56 30.08
C SER A 92 11.56 9.26 29.63
N LEU A 93 10.79 8.35 29.04
CA LEU A 93 11.32 7.09 28.53
C LEU A 93 12.28 7.33 27.35
N LEU A 94 12.02 8.38 26.58
CA LEU A 94 12.81 8.81 25.44
C LEU A 94 13.71 9.99 25.82
N ASP A 95 14.93 9.99 25.29
CA ASP A 95 15.83 11.14 25.43
C ASP A 95 15.30 12.36 24.65
N SER A 96 15.85 13.56 24.91
CA SER A 96 15.39 14.78 24.26
C SER A 96 15.56 14.75 22.73
N PHE A 97 16.57 14.05 22.21
CA PHE A 97 16.80 13.96 20.76
C PHE A 97 15.72 13.13 20.08
N ASP A 98 15.41 12.00 20.68
CA ASP A 98 14.39 11.06 20.23
C ASP A 98 12.98 11.66 20.33
N ARG A 99 12.69 12.38 21.42
CA ARG A 99 11.47 13.18 21.56
C ARG A 99 11.37 14.24 20.47
N TYR A 100 12.43 15.01 20.24
CA TYR A 100 12.43 16.05 19.22
C TYR A 100 12.21 15.48 17.81
N LYS A 101 12.81 14.33 17.52
CA LYS A 101 12.63 13.64 16.24
C LYS A 101 11.18 13.23 15.99
N ILE A 102 10.51 12.56 16.95
CA ILE A 102 9.08 12.26 16.81
C ILE A 102 8.27 13.54 16.66
N ALA A 103 8.55 14.55 17.49
CA ALA A 103 7.82 15.81 17.46
C ALA A 103 7.89 16.46 16.07
N CYS A 104 9.08 16.45 15.45
CA CYS A 104 9.29 16.93 14.08
C CYS A 104 8.55 16.10 13.02
N TRP A 105 8.57 14.76 13.13
CA TRP A 105 7.88 13.85 12.20
C TRP A 105 6.35 13.98 12.25
N CYS A 106 5.79 14.25 13.43
CA CYS A 106 4.36 14.45 13.62
C CYS A 106 3.95 15.93 13.64
N CYS A 107 4.89 16.85 13.40
CA CYS A 107 4.67 18.31 13.39
C CYS A 107 3.97 18.85 14.65
N PHE A 108 4.37 18.38 15.83
CA PHE A 108 3.83 18.83 17.11
C PHE A 108 4.43 20.19 17.50
N GLU A 109 3.94 21.29 16.91
CA GLU A 109 4.54 22.63 17.01
C GLU A 109 4.92 23.06 18.44
N ASP A 110 4.03 22.82 19.42
CA ASP A 110 4.26 23.22 20.81
C ASP A 110 5.34 22.36 21.48
N GLU A 111 5.29 21.03 21.34
CA GLU A 111 6.32 20.14 21.86
C GLU A 111 7.67 20.35 21.17
N ILE A 112 7.68 20.64 19.87
CA ILE A 112 8.91 21.01 19.14
C ILE A 112 9.53 22.24 19.81
N ARG A 113 8.73 23.28 20.07
CA ARG A 113 9.19 24.51 20.72
C ARG A 113 9.74 24.22 22.12
N ASP A 114 9.00 23.49 22.94
CA ASP A 114 9.39 23.19 24.32
C ASP A 114 10.71 22.39 24.37
N ILE A 115 10.81 21.32 23.58
CA ILE A 115 12.02 20.49 23.52
C ILE A 115 13.21 21.27 22.93
N PHE A 116 12.96 22.16 21.96
CA PHE A 116 14.00 23.01 21.39
C PHE A 116 14.57 24.01 22.40
N GLU A 117 13.73 24.58 23.28
CA GLU A 117 14.20 25.43 24.36
C GLU A 117 15.00 24.65 25.42
N GLU A 118 14.62 23.40 25.75
CA GLU A 118 15.44 22.51 26.59
C GLU A 118 16.86 22.34 26.01
N PHE A 119 16.96 22.22 24.69
CA PHE A 119 18.23 22.09 24.00
C PHE A 119 19.08 23.36 24.04
N LYS A 120 18.49 24.54 23.86
CA LYS A 120 19.22 25.82 23.99
C LYS A 120 19.86 25.95 25.36
N LEU A 121 19.12 25.62 26.41
CA LEU A 121 19.64 25.62 27.79
C LEU A 121 20.82 24.65 27.96
N THR A 122 20.74 23.49 27.32
CA THR A 122 21.77 22.44 27.43
C THR A 122 23.01 22.74 26.58
N LEU A 123 22.85 23.43 25.45
CA LEU A 123 23.92 23.72 24.50
C LEU A 123 24.67 25.03 24.77
N GLY A 124 24.10 25.95 25.55
CA GLY A 124 24.71 27.24 25.84
C GLY A 124 24.94 28.06 24.57
N SER A 125 26.19 28.45 24.30
CA SER A 125 26.57 29.29 23.16
C SER A 125 26.85 28.53 21.85
N LYS A 126 26.55 27.23 21.80
CA LYS A 126 26.79 26.46 20.57
C LYS A 126 25.73 26.80 19.51
N PRO A 127 26.10 26.84 18.22
CA PRO A 127 25.17 27.06 17.13
C PRO A 127 24.01 26.05 17.17
N VAL A 128 22.79 26.45 16.78
CA VAL A 128 21.63 25.54 16.65
C VAL A 128 21.94 24.39 15.69
N GLU A 129 22.75 24.68 14.69
CA GLU A 129 23.34 23.73 13.76
C GLU A 129 24.18 22.67 14.47
N SER A 130 24.55 22.82 15.74
CA SER A 130 25.19 21.76 16.54
C SER A 130 24.21 20.71 17.08
N LEU A 131 22.90 21.02 17.17
CA LEU A 131 21.83 20.01 17.34
C LEU A 131 21.67 19.17 16.07
N VAL A 132 21.97 19.80 14.94
CA VAL A 132 21.75 19.27 13.60
C VAL A 132 23.04 18.70 12.97
N LYS A 133 24.23 19.07 13.47
CA LYS A 133 25.55 18.53 13.07
C LYS A 133 25.73 17.15 13.71
N GLY A 134 25.26 16.15 12.98
CA GLY A 134 25.04 14.77 13.42
C GLY A 134 23.73 14.22 12.86
N CYS A 135 22.83 15.10 12.41
CA CYS A 135 21.59 14.83 11.70
C CYS A 135 21.78 14.88 10.18
N ASP A 136 22.79 14.18 9.63
CA ASP A 136 22.90 13.88 8.19
C ASP A 136 21.72 13.01 7.67
N LYS A 137 20.58 12.96 8.40
CA LYS A 137 19.53 11.94 8.29
C LYS A 137 18.09 12.44 8.55
N GLY A 138 17.83 13.75 8.69
CA GLY A 138 16.46 14.27 8.95
C GLY A 138 16.22 15.72 8.50
N ALA A 139 15.83 15.91 7.24
CA ALA A 139 15.36 17.17 6.65
C ALA A 139 14.22 17.85 7.43
N LEU A 140 13.28 17.12 8.03
CA LEU A 140 12.22 17.69 8.87
C LEU A 140 12.78 18.31 10.16
N MET A 141 13.75 17.66 10.80
CA MET A 141 14.43 18.22 11.96
C MET A 141 15.23 19.47 11.60
N ILE A 142 15.89 19.47 10.43
CA ILE A 142 16.60 20.64 9.89
C ILE A 142 15.61 21.80 9.73
N TYR A 143 14.48 21.56 9.05
CA TYR A 143 13.45 22.56 8.84
C TYR A 143 12.97 23.16 10.16
N TRP A 144 12.51 22.31 11.10
CA TRP A 144 11.96 22.77 12.37
C TRP A 144 12.97 23.53 13.22
N SER A 145 14.24 23.13 13.21
CA SER A 145 15.29 23.84 13.97
C SER A 145 15.52 25.25 13.43
N HIS A 146 15.47 25.44 12.12
CA HIS A 146 15.55 26.78 11.51
C HIS A 146 14.28 27.59 11.77
N ALA A 147 13.11 26.98 11.65
CA ALA A 147 11.82 27.62 11.92
C ALA A 147 11.74 28.14 13.37
N MET A 148 12.08 27.30 14.35
CA MET A 148 12.06 27.68 15.78
C MET A 148 13.10 28.75 16.15
N ASN A 149 14.14 28.94 15.32
CA ASN A 149 15.14 29.97 15.53
C ASN A 149 14.94 31.21 14.65
N ASN A 150 13.82 31.31 13.90
CA ASN A 150 13.56 32.37 12.92
C ASN A 150 14.66 32.49 11.85
N GLN A 151 15.25 31.36 11.46
CA GLN A 151 16.37 31.23 10.53
C GLN A 151 16.01 30.52 9.22
N GLU A 152 14.73 30.44 8.85
CA GLU A 152 14.28 29.79 7.61
C GLU A 152 14.93 30.38 6.34
N HIS A 153 15.38 31.64 6.39
CA HIS A 153 16.13 32.30 5.32
C HIS A 153 17.49 31.65 5.01
N GLN A 154 18.01 30.80 5.90
CA GLN A 154 19.24 30.04 5.70
C GLN A 154 19.01 28.70 4.99
N LEU A 155 17.75 28.30 4.79
CA LEU A 155 17.40 27.11 4.04
C LEU A 155 17.49 27.39 2.54
N GLU A 156 17.88 26.38 1.75
CA GLU A 156 17.89 26.44 0.30
C GLU A 156 16.47 26.31 -0.27
N LEU A 157 15.68 27.38 -0.15
CA LEU A 157 14.25 27.38 -0.51
C LEU A 157 13.98 27.40 -2.02
N ASN A 158 14.99 27.70 -2.86
CA ASN A 158 14.84 27.78 -4.32
C ASN A 158 13.67 28.68 -4.79
N ASN A 159 13.50 29.84 -4.15
CA ASN A 159 12.39 30.78 -4.35
C ASN A 159 10.98 30.23 -4.04
N GLU A 160 10.88 29.10 -3.33
CA GLU A 160 9.60 28.59 -2.83
C GLU A 160 9.32 29.08 -1.39
N HIS A 161 8.06 28.99 -0.98
CA HIS A 161 7.65 29.27 0.39
C HIS A 161 8.27 28.24 1.36
N PRO A 162 8.69 28.60 2.59
CA PRO A 162 9.25 27.67 3.57
C PRO A 162 8.43 26.39 3.78
N TYR A 163 7.09 26.49 3.83
CA TYR A 163 6.23 25.31 3.95
C TYR A 163 6.21 24.42 2.70
N VAL A 164 6.54 24.91 1.51
CA VAL A 164 6.74 24.04 0.33
C VAL A 164 8.02 23.23 0.51
N TYR A 165 9.09 23.85 1.01
CA TYR A 165 10.32 23.14 1.37
C TYR A 165 10.04 22.09 2.44
N ALA A 166 9.35 22.44 3.52
CA ALA A 166 9.00 21.52 4.61
C ALA A 166 8.12 20.35 4.14
N PHE A 167 7.15 20.61 3.27
CA PHE A 167 6.34 19.58 2.63
C PHE A 167 7.18 18.60 1.80
N LYS A 168 8.18 19.11 1.06
CA LYS A 168 9.14 18.25 0.35
C LYS A 168 10.03 17.46 1.30
N CYS A 169 10.43 18.02 2.45
CA CYS A 169 11.13 17.27 3.50
C CYS A 169 10.28 16.08 3.99
N ALA A 170 9.00 16.32 4.30
CA ALA A 170 8.05 15.28 4.69
C ALA A 170 7.87 14.21 3.60
N MET A 171 7.82 14.61 2.33
CA MET A 171 7.78 13.69 1.18
C MET A 171 9.03 12.80 1.11
N LEU A 172 10.22 13.40 1.21
CA LEU A 172 11.49 12.67 1.09
C LEU A 172 11.73 11.68 2.24
N GLU A 173 11.30 12.05 3.44
CA GLU A 173 11.34 11.19 4.62
C GLU A 173 10.14 10.25 4.74
N LYS A 174 9.10 10.45 3.92
CA LYS A 174 7.85 9.68 3.91
C LYS A 174 7.14 9.62 5.27
N HIS A 175 6.90 10.81 5.85
CA HIS A 175 6.06 10.98 7.02
C HIS A 175 4.73 11.60 6.62
N VAL A 176 3.68 10.76 6.55
CA VAL A 176 2.34 11.17 6.10
C VAL A 176 1.70 12.19 7.05
N GLU A 177 1.99 12.11 8.34
CA GLU A 177 1.50 13.03 9.37
C GLU A 177 2.05 14.44 9.15
N ALA A 178 3.34 14.55 8.79
CA ALA A 178 3.94 15.82 8.40
C ALA A 178 3.39 16.34 7.07
N LEU A 179 3.11 15.45 6.10
CA LEU A 179 2.44 15.87 4.86
C LEU A 179 1.05 16.44 5.13
N GLU A 180 0.22 15.78 5.95
CA GLU A 180 -1.10 16.26 6.35
C GLU A 180 -0.99 17.65 6.99
N PHE A 181 -0.09 17.82 7.96
CA PHE A 181 0.13 19.10 8.61
C PHE A 181 0.55 20.22 7.63
N PHE A 182 1.58 19.99 6.81
CA PHE A 182 2.06 21.03 5.91
C PHE A 182 1.09 21.29 4.75
N TRP A 183 0.32 20.29 4.34
CA TRP A 183 -0.73 20.47 3.34
C TRP A 183 -1.80 21.45 3.81
N ASP A 184 -2.27 21.30 5.05
CA ASP A 184 -3.26 22.19 5.65
C ASP A 184 -2.73 23.63 5.72
N LYS A 185 -1.47 23.81 6.13
CA LYS A 185 -0.82 25.13 6.13
C LYS A 185 -0.70 25.70 4.70
N LEU A 186 -0.35 24.87 3.72
CA LEU A 186 -0.26 25.28 2.32
C LEU A 186 -1.62 25.70 1.74
N GLN A 187 -2.74 25.14 2.19
CA GLN A 187 -4.07 25.60 1.75
C GLN A 187 -4.31 27.07 2.07
N LEU A 188 -3.79 27.55 3.20
CA LEU A 188 -3.96 28.91 3.69
C LEU A 188 -3.01 29.94 3.06
N ILE A 189 -2.09 29.51 2.19
CA ILE A 189 -1.08 30.38 1.59
C ILE A 189 -1.47 30.74 0.15
N ASP A 190 -1.65 32.04 -0.09
CA ASP A 190 -2.00 32.60 -1.40
C ASP A 190 -0.80 32.67 -2.37
N SER A 191 0.42 32.79 -1.84
CA SER A 191 1.64 32.89 -2.66
C SER A 191 2.00 31.58 -3.38
N VAL A 192 1.40 30.45 -2.98
CA VAL A 192 1.56 29.16 -3.64
C VAL A 192 0.37 28.95 -4.57
N SER A 193 0.61 28.99 -5.88
CA SER A 193 -0.46 28.82 -6.87
C SER A 193 -1.17 27.46 -6.75
N PRO A 194 -2.48 27.36 -7.08
CA PRO A 194 -3.21 26.09 -7.09
C PRO A 194 -2.52 25.00 -7.92
N LYS A 195 -2.02 25.36 -9.11
CA LYS A 195 -1.26 24.46 -9.97
C LYS A 195 -0.02 23.90 -9.28
N ARG A 196 0.71 24.72 -8.51
CA ARG A 196 1.87 24.24 -7.76
C ARG A 196 1.46 23.29 -6.64
N LYS A 197 0.33 23.53 -5.96
CA LYS A 197 -0.22 22.62 -4.94
C LYS A 197 -0.58 21.26 -5.55
N GLU A 198 -1.21 21.25 -6.73
CA GLU A 198 -1.48 20.01 -7.49
C GLU A 198 -0.18 19.28 -7.87
N ASP A 199 0.81 20.00 -8.38
CA ASP A 199 2.12 19.41 -8.73
C ASP A 199 2.80 18.77 -7.51
N LEU A 200 2.71 19.39 -6.33
CA LEU A 200 3.24 18.83 -5.08
C LEU A 200 2.55 17.52 -4.68
N LEU A 201 1.22 17.44 -4.81
CA LEU A 201 0.48 16.19 -4.56
C LEU A 201 0.92 15.09 -5.53
N MET A 202 1.03 15.40 -6.81
CA MET A 202 1.50 14.44 -7.82
C MET A 202 2.93 13.96 -7.52
N GLU A 203 3.83 14.89 -7.19
CA GLU A 203 5.21 14.59 -6.79
C GLU A 203 5.25 13.57 -5.65
N VAL A 204 4.40 13.74 -4.63
CA VAL A 204 4.29 12.80 -3.50
C VAL A 204 3.95 11.38 -3.96
N ALA A 205 2.93 11.22 -4.81
CA ALA A 205 2.41 9.90 -5.18
C ALA A 205 3.42 9.01 -5.90
N TYR A 206 4.20 9.56 -6.85
CA TYR A 206 5.17 8.77 -7.61
C TYR A 206 6.60 8.84 -7.06
N ASN A 207 6.80 9.45 -5.88
CA ASN A 207 8.11 9.51 -5.24
C ASN A 207 8.47 8.17 -4.60
N LYS A 208 9.55 7.54 -5.10
CA LYS A 208 10.07 6.29 -4.51
C LYS A 208 10.84 6.49 -3.20
N GLY A 209 11.16 7.72 -2.82
CA GLY A 209 11.98 8.14 -1.68
C GLY A 209 13.27 7.34 -1.47
N HIS A 210 13.98 7.64 -0.38
CA HIS A 210 15.26 6.99 -0.06
C HIS A 210 15.30 6.36 1.33
N PHE A 211 14.36 6.68 2.24
CA PHE A 211 14.55 6.43 3.67
C PHE A 211 13.42 5.65 4.39
N SER A 212 12.19 5.64 3.87
CA SER A 212 11.05 4.88 4.42
C SER A 212 10.36 4.05 3.32
N THR A 213 9.55 3.09 3.73
CA THR A 213 8.82 2.13 2.89
C THR A 213 7.30 2.24 3.04
N ASP A 214 6.77 3.29 3.68
CA ASP A 214 5.32 3.57 3.75
C ASP A 214 4.77 4.21 2.47
N ASP A 215 5.07 3.59 1.34
CA ASP A 215 4.73 4.09 0.01
C ASP A 215 3.22 4.22 -0.16
N VAL A 216 2.46 3.30 0.43
CA VAL A 216 1.00 3.31 0.37
C VAL A 216 0.38 4.48 1.11
N GLY A 217 0.89 4.84 2.30
CA GLY A 217 0.42 6.00 3.04
C GLY A 217 0.60 7.30 2.26
N MET A 218 1.72 7.43 1.55
CA MET A 218 2.01 8.60 0.69
C MET A 218 1.05 8.68 -0.51
N VAL A 219 0.80 7.55 -1.18
CA VAL A 219 -0.12 7.51 -2.33
C VAL A 219 -1.56 7.77 -1.87
N ASP A 220 -2.03 7.11 -0.80
CA ASP A 220 -3.38 7.31 -0.27
C ASP A 220 -3.60 8.76 0.20
N PHE A 221 -2.58 9.40 0.79
CA PHE A 221 -2.63 10.83 1.10
C PHE A 221 -2.84 11.67 -0.16
N CYS A 222 -2.08 11.43 -1.23
CA CYS A 222 -2.23 12.16 -2.48
C CYS A 222 -3.63 11.99 -3.07
N LEU A 223 -4.13 10.76 -3.18
CA LEU A 223 -5.45 10.48 -3.76
C LEU A 223 -6.63 11.02 -2.93
N ARG A 224 -6.41 11.32 -1.65
CA ARG A 224 -7.42 11.98 -0.81
C ARG A 224 -7.63 13.44 -1.20
N TYR A 225 -6.56 14.13 -1.60
CA TYR A 225 -6.58 15.58 -1.84
C TYR A 225 -6.47 15.95 -3.32
N LEU A 226 -6.02 15.03 -4.17
CA LEU A 226 -5.94 15.23 -5.61
C LEU A 226 -7.31 14.95 -6.25
N HIS A 227 -7.78 15.88 -7.07
CA HIS A 227 -9.03 15.72 -7.80
C HIS A 227 -8.93 14.60 -8.86
N GLU A 228 -9.99 13.82 -9.06
CA GLU A 228 -9.96 12.61 -9.90
C GLU A 228 -9.67 12.91 -11.39
N ASP A 229 -10.02 14.10 -11.89
CA ASP A 229 -9.69 14.54 -13.25
C ASP A 229 -8.17 14.54 -13.53
N LYS A 230 -7.35 14.60 -12.46
CA LYS A 230 -5.89 14.56 -12.53
C LYS A 230 -5.30 13.15 -12.50
N TYR A 231 -6.07 12.11 -12.22
CA TYR A 231 -5.54 10.74 -12.08
C TYR A 231 -4.87 10.23 -13.36
N HIS A 232 -5.42 10.58 -14.52
CA HIS A 232 -4.78 10.24 -15.80
C HIS A 232 -3.41 10.89 -15.96
N GLU A 233 -3.29 12.17 -15.60
CA GLU A 233 -2.02 12.89 -15.65
C GLU A 233 -1.02 12.34 -14.63
N LEU A 234 -1.47 12.03 -13.41
CA LEU A 234 -0.68 11.38 -12.38
C LEU A 234 -0.06 10.08 -12.92
N LEU A 235 -0.87 9.20 -13.51
CA LEU A 235 -0.42 7.90 -14.03
C LEU A 235 0.57 8.05 -15.19
N LYS A 236 0.40 9.06 -16.04
CA LYS A 236 1.36 9.41 -17.10
C LYS A 236 2.71 9.88 -16.56
N ARG A 237 2.69 10.76 -15.56
CA ARG A 237 3.92 11.26 -14.90
C ARG A 237 4.63 10.14 -14.16
N ASP A 238 3.88 9.31 -13.46
CA ASP A 238 4.38 8.12 -12.76
C ASP A 238 5.07 7.15 -13.74
N LEU A 239 4.42 6.78 -14.84
CA LEU A 239 5.01 5.92 -15.87
C LEU A 239 6.29 6.52 -16.46
N LYS A 240 6.30 7.83 -16.74
CA LYS A 240 7.49 8.53 -17.27
C LYS A 240 8.67 8.47 -16.31
N GLN A 241 8.40 8.72 -15.03
CA GLN A 241 9.40 8.77 -13.95
C GLN A 241 9.91 7.37 -13.61
N ASN A 242 9.01 6.42 -13.39
CA ASN A 242 9.30 5.12 -12.81
C ASN A 242 9.44 3.99 -13.82
N LYS A 243 9.09 4.22 -15.10
CA LYS A 243 9.04 3.24 -16.20
C LYS A 243 7.98 2.14 -16.04
N TYR A 244 7.15 2.24 -15.01
CA TYR A 244 5.94 1.45 -14.78
C TYR A 244 5.00 2.28 -13.89
N HIS A 245 3.74 1.84 -13.73
CA HIS A 245 2.77 2.47 -12.83
C HIS A 245 3.06 2.09 -11.37
N TYR A 246 4.05 2.74 -10.77
CA TYR A 246 4.46 2.50 -9.40
C TYR A 246 3.33 2.76 -8.40
N THR A 247 2.58 3.84 -8.57
CA THR A 247 1.42 4.18 -7.72
C THR A 247 0.39 3.04 -7.66
N LEU A 248 -0.02 2.52 -8.82
CA LEU A 248 -0.97 1.41 -8.92
C LEU A 248 -0.41 0.12 -8.30
N SER A 249 0.86 -0.20 -8.58
CA SER A 249 1.53 -1.38 -8.01
C SER A 249 1.65 -1.28 -6.49
N THR A 250 1.98 -0.11 -5.95
CA THR A 250 2.09 0.15 -4.51
C THR A 250 0.77 -0.07 -3.80
N LEU A 251 -0.33 0.51 -4.33
CA LEU A 251 -1.67 0.35 -3.75
C LEU A 251 -2.12 -1.11 -3.78
N THR A 252 -1.91 -1.79 -4.91
CA THR A 252 -2.27 -3.20 -5.10
C THR A 252 -1.48 -4.10 -4.14
N GLY A 253 -0.16 -3.95 -4.11
CA GLY A 253 0.74 -4.72 -3.24
C GLY A 253 0.50 -4.49 -1.75
N SER A 254 -0.09 -3.34 -1.40
CA SER A 254 -0.39 -2.96 -0.01
C SER A 254 -1.85 -3.16 0.37
N TYR A 255 -2.64 -3.88 -0.44
CA TYR A 255 -4.05 -4.19 -0.22
C TYR A 255 -4.99 -2.96 -0.18
N SER A 256 -4.54 -1.81 -0.72
CA SER A 256 -5.39 -0.61 -0.92
C SER A 256 -6.18 -0.74 -2.23
N PHE A 257 -6.97 -1.81 -2.33
CA PHE A 257 -7.64 -2.23 -3.57
C PHE A 257 -8.65 -1.21 -4.09
N GLU A 258 -9.32 -0.45 -3.21
CA GLU A 258 -10.28 0.56 -3.62
C GLU A 258 -9.60 1.77 -4.27
N SER A 259 -8.52 2.27 -3.66
CA SER A 259 -7.68 3.33 -4.26
C SER A 259 -7.07 2.87 -5.58
N ALA A 260 -6.57 1.63 -5.63
CA ALA A 260 -6.03 1.04 -6.85
C ALA A 260 -7.09 0.93 -7.97
N LYS A 261 -8.30 0.48 -7.63
CA LYS A 261 -9.46 0.42 -8.54
C LYS A 261 -9.77 1.80 -9.12
N ARG A 262 -9.93 2.82 -8.27
CA ARG A 262 -10.22 4.20 -8.70
C ARG A 262 -9.16 4.74 -9.65
N LEU A 263 -7.87 4.49 -9.38
CA LEU A 263 -6.79 4.87 -10.30
C LEU A 263 -6.86 4.10 -11.63
N PHE A 264 -7.03 2.78 -11.57
CA PHE A 264 -7.09 1.95 -12.78
C PHE A 264 -8.24 2.38 -13.71
N GLU A 265 -9.37 2.78 -13.15
CA GLU A 265 -10.54 3.28 -13.90
C GLU A 265 -10.27 4.58 -14.66
N HIS A 266 -9.12 5.21 -14.50
CA HIS A 266 -8.68 6.37 -15.27
C HIS A 266 -7.64 6.02 -16.35
N LEU A 267 -7.23 4.76 -16.47
CA LEU A 267 -6.40 4.28 -17.58
C LEU A 267 -7.26 4.05 -18.82
N LYS A 268 -6.68 4.38 -19.97
CA LYS A 268 -7.14 3.92 -21.28
C LYS A 268 -6.23 2.82 -21.78
N SER A 269 -6.72 2.01 -22.72
CA SER A 269 -5.95 0.90 -23.29
C SER A 269 -4.73 1.36 -24.09
N GLU A 270 -4.72 2.61 -24.57
CA GLU A 270 -3.56 3.25 -25.21
C GLU A 270 -2.45 3.63 -24.21
N ASP A 271 -2.78 3.83 -22.94
CA ASP A 271 -1.81 4.23 -21.90
C ASP A 271 -1.06 3.02 -21.30
N LEU A 272 -1.55 1.80 -21.54
CA LEU A 272 -1.03 0.57 -20.94
C LEU A 272 -0.76 -0.47 -22.02
N SER A 273 0.43 -1.05 -22.08
CA SER A 273 0.67 -2.15 -23.02
C SER A 273 -0.04 -3.43 -22.57
N PRO A 274 -0.36 -4.38 -23.49
CA PRO A 274 -0.88 -5.70 -23.11
C PRO A 274 -0.02 -6.39 -22.05
N GLU A 275 1.31 -6.25 -22.16
CA GLU A 275 2.27 -6.80 -21.22
C GLU A 275 2.14 -6.18 -19.81
N ALA A 276 2.03 -4.85 -19.74
CA ALA A 276 1.87 -4.14 -18.48
C ALA A 276 0.51 -4.44 -17.84
N TYR A 277 -0.57 -4.54 -18.64
CA TYR A 277 -1.88 -4.99 -18.16
C TYR A 277 -1.82 -6.37 -17.54
N SER A 278 -1.23 -7.35 -18.23
CA SER A 278 -1.08 -8.70 -17.68
C SER A 278 -0.28 -8.71 -16.39
N THR A 279 0.79 -7.91 -16.33
CA THR A 279 1.59 -7.75 -15.10
C THR A 279 0.75 -7.20 -13.95
N SER A 280 -0.06 -6.17 -14.18
CA SER A 280 -0.96 -5.61 -13.17
C SER A 280 -2.04 -6.60 -12.72
N MET A 281 -2.64 -7.34 -13.66
CA MET A 281 -3.63 -8.38 -13.35
C MET A 281 -3.03 -9.51 -12.50
N PHE A 282 -1.84 -10.00 -12.85
CA PHE A 282 -1.15 -11.00 -12.03
C PHE A 282 -0.73 -10.46 -10.67
N GLY A 283 -0.26 -9.21 -10.60
CA GLY A 283 0.06 -8.55 -9.33
C GLY A 283 -1.16 -8.46 -8.41
N ALA A 284 -2.33 -8.13 -8.96
CA ALA A 284 -3.59 -8.10 -8.20
C ALA A 284 -4.01 -9.49 -7.69
N LEU A 285 -3.85 -10.53 -8.52
CA LEU A 285 -4.07 -11.92 -8.11
C LEU A 285 -3.08 -12.35 -7.01
N ASP A 286 -1.80 -11.98 -7.13
CA ASP A 286 -0.76 -12.27 -6.14
C ASP A 286 -1.06 -11.62 -4.78
N SER A 287 -1.51 -10.36 -4.80
CA SER A 287 -1.96 -9.68 -3.59
C SER A 287 -3.17 -10.38 -2.98
N LEU A 288 -4.14 -10.83 -3.78
CA LEU A 288 -5.31 -11.55 -3.28
C LEU A 288 -4.99 -12.91 -2.65
N VAL A 289 -3.99 -13.63 -3.16
CA VAL A 289 -3.52 -14.88 -2.54
C VAL A 289 -2.88 -14.64 -1.18
N SER A 290 -2.33 -13.44 -0.97
CA SER A 290 -1.51 -13.07 0.19
C SER A 290 -2.23 -12.16 1.19
N VAL A 291 -3.55 -11.95 1.03
CA VAL A 291 -4.29 -11.04 1.93
C VAL A 291 -4.21 -11.50 3.38
N PRO A 292 -4.22 -10.56 4.35
CA PRO A 292 -4.18 -10.91 5.77
C PRO A 292 -5.39 -11.75 6.23
N ASP A 293 -6.57 -11.45 5.70
CA ASP A 293 -7.81 -12.17 5.98
C ASP A 293 -8.85 -11.98 4.86
N ASP A 294 -9.98 -12.68 4.99
CA ASP A 294 -11.07 -12.69 4.02
C ASP A 294 -11.76 -11.33 3.82
N SER A 295 -11.62 -10.38 4.77
CA SER A 295 -12.23 -9.05 4.65
C SER A 295 -11.68 -8.25 3.46
N PHE A 296 -10.44 -8.53 3.05
CA PHE A 296 -9.80 -7.91 1.89
C PHE A 296 -10.22 -8.53 0.55
N ILE A 297 -10.71 -9.78 0.55
CA ILE A 297 -11.08 -10.51 -0.67
C ILE A 297 -12.18 -9.77 -1.42
N LYS A 298 -13.17 -9.21 -0.71
CA LYS A 298 -14.25 -8.42 -1.30
C LYS A 298 -13.70 -7.24 -2.11
N PHE A 299 -12.84 -6.42 -1.50
CA PHE A 299 -12.29 -5.23 -2.16
C PHE A 299 -11.38 -5.58 -3.34
N GLY A 300 -10.55 -6.63 -3.20
CA GLY A 300 -9.69 -7.08 -4.30
C GLY A 300 -10.48 -7.73 -5.45
N SER A 301 -11.56 -8.47 -5.14
CA SER A 301 -12.51 -9.02 -6.11
C SER A 301 -13.19 -7.92 -6.92
N GLU A 302 -13.64 -6.85 -6.26
CA GLU A 302 -14.23 -5.68 -6.93
C GLU A 302 -13.22 -4.95 -7.83
N MET A 303 -11.97 -4.80 -7.39
CA MET A 303 -10.90 -4.23 -8.21
C MET A 303 -10.63 -5.08 -9.45
N LEU A 304 -10.40 -6.38 -9.29
CA LEU A 304 -10.15 -7.29 -10.42
C LEU A 304 -11.32 -7.31 -11.40
N THR A 305 -12.55 -7.30 -10.89
CA THR A 305 -13.76 -7.24 -11.73
C THR A 305 -13.79 -5.95 -12.55
N SER A 306 -13.44 -4.80 -11.95
CA SER A 306 -13.33 -3.52 -12.68
C SER A 306 -12.24 -3.55 -13.74
N MET A 307 -11.06 -4.11 -13.41
CA MET A 307 -9.95 -4.25 -14.36
C MET A 307 -10.29 -5.15 -15.55
N TRP A 308 -10.99 -6.26 -15.29
CA TRP A 308 -11.39 -7.22 -16.31
C TRP A 308 -12.51 -6.69 -17.20
N ASN A 309 -13.50 -6.01 -16.62
CA ASN A 309 -14.65 -5.50 -17.37
C ASN A 309 -14.42 -4.13 -18.01
N ARG A 310 -13.18 -3.62 -17.95
CA ARG A 310 -12.81 -2.35 -18.57
C ARG A 310 -13.01 -2.38 -20.11
N PRO A 311 -13.78 -1.45 -20.69
CA PRO A 311 -13.94 -1.35 -22.14
C PRO A 311 -12.65 -0.94 -22.84
N GLY A 312 -12.39 -1.51 -24.02
CA GLY A 312 -11.25 -1.17 -24.87
C GLY A 312 -9.96 -1.95 -24.56
N PHE A 313 -10.00 -2.85 -23.58
CA PHE A 313 -8.88 -3.70 -23.15
C PHE A 313 -8.97 -5.13 -23.70
N GLU A 314 -9.75 -5.38 -24.75
CA GLU A 314 -10.03 -6.73 -25.26
C GLU A 314 -8.76 -7.45 -25.74
N THR A 315 -7.85 -6.73 -26.40
CA THR A 315 -6.55 -7.28 -26.83
C THR A 315 -5.64 -7.57 -25.63
N HIS A 316 -5.67 -6.74 -24.59
CA HIS A 316 -4.93 -6.95 -23.34
C HIS A 316 -5.44 -8.17 -22.59
N LYS A 317 -6.76 -8.36 -22.52
CA LYS A 317 -7.40 -9.54 -21.93
C LYS A 317 -6.98 -10.81 -22.66
N GLN A 318 -6.97 -10.80 -24.00
CA GLN A 318 -6.50 -11.95 -24.77
C GLN A 318 -5.04 -12.28 -24.46
N HIS A 319 -4.16 -11.28 -24.43
CA HIS A 319 -2.74 -11.47 -24.07
C HIS A 319 -2.57 -12.03 -22.65
N PHE A 320 -3.40 -11.58 -21.70
CA PHE A 320 -3.44 -12.12 -20.35
C PHE A 320 -3.84 -13.61 -20.33
N LEU A 321 -4.87 -13.99 -21.09
CA LEU A 321 -5.32 -15.38 -21.19
C LEU A 321 -4.26 -16.28 -21.83
N ASP A 322 -3.58 -15.80 -22.87
CA ASP A 322 -2.47 -16.53 -23.52
C ASP A 322 -1.34 -16.79 -22.52
N LYS A 323 -0.97 -15.77 -21.72
CA LYS A 323 0.01 -15.92 -20.64
C LYS A 323 -0.46 -16.85 -19.53
N LEU A 324 -1.74 -16.80 -19.18
CA LEU A 324 -2.30 -17.69 -18.18
C LEU A 324 -2.21 -19.15 -18.66
N ALA A 325 -2.50 -19.41 -19.93
CA ALA A 325 -2.46 -20.76 -20.50
C ALA A 325 -1.07 -21.41 -20.39
N ILE A 326 0.01 -20.64 -20.60
CA ILE A 326 1.39 -21.13 -20.55
C ILE A 326 2.07 -20.99 -19.18
N GLY A 327 1.56 -20.13 -18.29
CA GLY A 327 2.22 -19.78 -17.04
C GLY A 327 1.79 -20.63 -15.85
N TYR A 328 2.54 -21.71 -15.53
CA TYR A 328 2.24 -22.58 -14.38
C TYR A 328 1.96 -21.84 -13.07
N ALA A 329 2.85 -20.92 -12.68
CA ALA A 329 2.69 -20.15 -11.45
C ALA A 329 1.39 -19.33 -11.43
N SER A 330 1.02 -18.71 -12.56
CA SER A 330 -0.22 -17.95 -12.73
C SER A 330 -1.47 -18.83 -12.57
N ARG A 331 -1.47 -20.01 -13.18
CA ARG A 331 -2.60 -20.95 -13.07
C ARG A 331 -2.75 -21.49 -11.65
N ASN A 332 -1.64 -21.82 -11.01
CA ASN A 332 -1.65 -22.32 -9.64
C ASN A 332 -2.23 -21.29 -8.67
N ARG A 333 -1.94 -19.98 -8.84
CA ARG A 333 -2.54 -18.91 -8.03
C ARG A 333 -4.06 -18.87 -8.15
N ILE A 334 -4.59 -18.89 -9.37
CA ILE A 334 -6.04 -18.92 -9.59
C ILE A 334 -6.63 -20.19 -8.96
N ALA A 335 -5.99 -21.35 -9.15
CA ALA A 335 -6.43 -22.60 -8.53
C ALA A 335 -6.42 -22.54 -6.99
N CYS A 336 -5.43 -21.89 -6.37
CA CYS A 336 -5.37 -21.66 -4.92
C CYS A 336 -6.54 -20.79 -4.44
N LEU A 337 -6.81 -19.67 -5.10
CA LEU A 337 -7.93 -18.78 -4.77
C LEU A 337 -9.27 -19.53 -4.82
N ILE A 338 -9.46 -20.37 -5.84
CA ILE A 338 -10.64 -21.22 -5.98
C ILE A 338 -10.73 -22.25 -4.85
N LYS A 339 -9.64 -22.97 -4.57
CA LYS A 339 -9.61 -24.03 -3.53
C LYS A 339 -9.93 -23.46 -2.14
N ASN A 340 -9.49 -22.23 -1.88
CA ASN A 340 -9.75 -21.53 -0.64
C ASN A 340 -11.19 -20.95 -0.58
N ASN A 341 -12.03 -21.21 -1.58
CA ASN A 341 -13.38 -20.67 -1.72
C ASN A 341 -13.43 -19.14 -1.63
N ALA A 342 -12.41 -18.45 -2.14
CA ALA A 342 -12.43 -17.00 -2.22
C ALA A 342 -13.57 -16.56 -3.16
N ASP A 343 -14.51 -15.76 -2.67
CA ASP A 343 -15.64 -15.23 -3.46
C ASP A 343 -15.16 -14.14 -4.44
N ILE A 344 -14.39 -14.55 -5.43
CA ILE A 344 -13.82 -13.69 -6.47
C ILE A 344 -14.63 -13.84 -7.75
N LYS A 345 -15.54 -12.88 -7.95
CA LYS A 345 -16.61 -12.92 -8.96
C LYS A 345 -16.09 -13.07 -10.39
N VAL A 346 -14.91 -12.54 -10.67
CA VAL A 346 -14.34 -12.50 -12.03
C VAL A 346 -13.61 -13.78 -12.43
N LEU A 347 -13.19 -14.64 -11.48
CA LEU A 347 -12.42 -15.85 -11.82
C LEU A 347 -13.19 -16.81 -12.74
N PRO A 348 -14.50 -17.08 -12.53
CA PRO A 348 -15.28 -17.88 -13.46
C PRO A 348 -15.33 -17.28 -14.87
N GLU A 349 -15.42 -15.96 -15.01
CA GLU A 349 -15.43 -15.27 -16.30
C GLU A 349 -14.10 -15.39 -17.03
N ILE A 350 -12.98 -15.23 -16.30
CA ILE A 350 -11.63 -15.44 -16.84
C ILE A 350 -11.47 -16.88 -17.33
N ILE A 351 -11.87 -17.87 -16.53
CA ILE A 351 -11.74 -19.29 -16.89
C ILE A 351 -12.63 -19.65 -18.09
N LYS A 352 -13.85 -19.11 -18.17
CA LYS A 352 -14.74 -19.31 -19.32
C LYS A 352 -14.18 -18.69 -20.60
N SER A 353 -13.37 -17.66 -20.49
CA SER A 353 -12.75 -16.99 -21.63
C SER A 353 -11.57 -17.78 -22.22
N LEU A 354 -11.11 -18.84 -21.55
CA LEU A 354 -10.08 -19.73 -22.09
C LEU A 354 -10.64 -20.54 -23.26
N ASN A 355 -9.96 -20.48 -24.40
CA ASN A 355 -10.30 -21.26 -25.58
C ASN A 355 -9.85 -22.73 -25.44
N GLN A 356 -10.21 -23.56 -26.41
CA GLN A 356 -9.92 -25.00 -26.37
C GLN A 356 -8.42 -25.31 -26.38
N GLU A 357 -7.63 -24.59 -27.19
CA GLU A 357 -6.18 -24.78 -27.28
C GLU A 357 -5.48 -24.40 -25.97
N GLN A 358 -5.89 -23.28 -25.37
CA GLN A 358 -5.42 -22.84 -24.06
C GLN A 358 -5.76 -23.89 -22.98
N MET A 359 -7.00 -24.40 -22.96
CA MET A 359 -7.40 -25.44 -22.00
C MET A 359 -6.63 -26.77 -22.19
N GLN A 360 -6.26 -27.11 -23.44
CA GLN A 360 -5.41 -28.26 -23.74
C GLN A 360 -3.98 -28.06 -23.22
N SER A 361 -3.40 -26.88 -23.44
CA SER A 361 -2.07 -26.54 -22.91
C SER A 361 -2.01 -26.66 -21.38
N ILE A 362 -3.07 -26.23 -20.68
CA ILE A 362 -3.17 -26.41 -19.22
C ILE A 362 -3.21 -27.90 -18.85
N MET A 363 -3.96 -28.72 -19.59
CA MET A 363 -4.08 -30.16 -19.34
C MET A 363 -2.74 -30.89 -19.52
N GLU A 364 -1.98 -30.53 -20.56
CA GLU A 364 -0.69 -31.14 -20.86
C GLU A 364 0.35 -30.88 -19.77
N GLU A 365 0.31 -29.69 -19.16
CA GLU A 365 1.25 -29.31 -18.10
C GLU A 365 0.80 -29.75 -16.70
N ASP A 366 -0.49 -29.62 -16.34
CA ASP A 366 -1.00 -30.00 -15.02
C ASP A 366 -2.48 -30.42 -15.05
N LYS A 367 -2.70 -31.74 -15.00
CA LYS A 367 -4.03 -32.35 -14.98
C LYS A 367 -4.88 -31.89 -13.80
N SER A 368 -4.30 -31.66 -12.63
CA SER A 368 -5.06 -31.28 -11.42
C SER A 368 -5.62 -29.86 -11.52
N ILE A 369 -4.83 -28.93 -12.08
CA ILE A 369 -5.26 -27.55 -12.37
C ILE A 369 -6.34 -27.56 -13.46
N HIS A 370 -6.13 -28.35 -14.52
CA HIS A 370 -7.11 -28.51 -15.59
C HIS A 370 -8.47 -29.00 -15.06
N GLU A 371 -8.49 -30.02 -14.20
CA GLU A 371 -9.72 -30.54 -13.60
C GLU A 371 -10.48 -29.47 -12.79
N ILE A 372 -9.77 -28.60 -12.06
CA ILE A 372 -10.39 -27.49 -11.32
C ILE A 372 -11.05 -26.49 -12.29
N PHE A 373 -10.32 -26.11 -13.34
CA PHE A 373 -10.79 -25.11 -14.30
C PHE A 373 -11.98 -25.64 -15.10
N THR A 374 -11.92 -26.90 -15.56
CA THR A 374 -13.02 -27.57 -16.26
C THR A 374 -14.27 -27.66 -15.38
N ARG A 375 -14.13 -28.05 -14.10
CA ARG A 375 -15.27 -28.10 -13.16
C ARG A 375 -15.98 -26.74 -13.01
N ILE A 376 -15.23 -25.63 -12.98
CA ILE A 376 -15.82 -24.28 -12.90
C ILE A 376 -16.54 -23.94 -14.20
N ARG A 377 -15.88 -24.18 -15.34
CA ARG A 377 -16.46 -23.92 -16.67
C ARG A 377 -17.77 -24.66 -16.85
N ASP A 378 -17.84 -25.92 -16.44
CA ASP A 378 -19.01 -26.77 -16.62
C ASP A 378 -20.16 -26.42 -15.65
N ARG A 379 -19.87 -26.06 -14.39
CA ARG A 379 -20.90 -25.65 -13.42
C ARG A 379 -21.72 -24.44 -13.87
N GLN A 380 -21.08 -23.48 -14.56
CA GLN A 380 -21.73 -22.25 -15.02
C GLN A 380 -22.54 -22.43 -16.31
N LEU A 381 -22.21 -23.44 -17.12
CA LEU A 381 -23.02 -23.82 -18.29
C LEU A 381 -24.37 -24.43 -17.87
N VAL A 382 -24.41 -25.11 -16.73
CA VAL A 382 -25.64 -25.72 -16.17
C VAL A 382 -26.54 -24.70 -15.47
N SER A 383 -26.01 -23.59 -14.94
CA SER A 383 -26.79 -22.53 -14.29
C SER A 383 -27.37 -21.49 -15.27
N GLY A 384 -27.04 -21.57 -16.57
CA GLY A 384 -27.41 -20.58 -17.59
C GLY A 384 -28.56 -20.98 -18.52
N GLY A 385 -29.23 -22.11 -18.30
CA GLY A 385 -30.30 -22.57 -19.19
C GLY A 385 -31.28 -23.48 -18.46
N GLY A 386 -32.52 -23.00 -18.33
CA GLY A 386 -33.65 -23.90 -18.14
C GLY A 386 -33.78 -24.83 -19.35
N ASP A 387 -34.11 -26.07 -19.03
CA ASP A 387 -34.59 -27.15 -19.89
C ASP A 387 -33.63 -27.77 -20.92
N GLN A 388 -33.53 -29.10 -20.75
CA GLN A 388 -33.05 -30.15 -21.67
C GLN A 388 -31.53 -30.31 -21.84
N LEU A 389 -31.01 -31.26 -21.08
CA LEU A 389 -29.90 -32.12 -21.48
C LEU A 389 -30.16 -32.71 -22.89
N PRO A 390 -29.22 -32.58 -23.84
CA PRO A 390 -28.80 -33.72 -24.62
C PRO A 390 -27.67 -34.39 -23.85
N SER A 391 -27.89 -35.65 -23.46
CA SER A 391 -26.81 -36.53 -23.02
C SER A 391 -25.80 -36.66 -24.15
N SER A 392 -24.70 -35.93 -24.07
CA SER A 392 -23.45 -36.32 -24.70
C SER A 392 -22.36 -36.27 -23.64
N SER A 393 -22.28 -37.35 -22.89
CA SER A 393 -21.04 -37.77 -22.25
C SER A 393 -19.97 -37.81 -23.35
N LEU A 394 -19.19 -36.74 -23.46
CA LEU A 394 -17.91 -36.80 -24.15
C LEU A 394 -17.01 -37.67 -23.28
N ASP A 395 -17.08 -38.96 -23.60
CA ASP A 395 -16.38 -40.02 -22.92
C ASP A 395 -14.88 -39.73 -22.94
N VAL A 396 -14.28 -39.72 -21.76
CA VAL A 396 -12.85 -39.44 -21.55
C VAL A 396 -11.99 -40.43 -22.37
N GLU A 397 -12.52 -41.62 -22.65
CA GLU A 397 -11.91 -42.62 -23.53
C GLU A 397 -11.82 -42.15 -25.00
N THR A 398 -12.78 -41.35 -25.48
CA THR A 398 -12.77 -40.86 -26.88
C THR A 398 -11.68 -39.82 -27.12
N ILE A 399 -11.31 -39.06 -26.08
CA ILE A 399 -10.19 -38.10 -26.13
C ILE A 399 -8.86 -38.84 -26.03
N GLN A 400 -8.77 -39.88 -25.18
CA GLN A 400 -7.58 -40.75 -25.12
C GLN A 400 -7.29 -41.46 -26.44
N GLN A 401 -8.35 -41.89 -27.17
CA GLN A 401 -8.19 -42.55 -28.46
C GLN A 401 -7.63 -41.60 -29.53
N LYS A 402 -8.10 -40.34 -29.57
CA LYS A 402 -7.59 -39.32 -30.51
C LYS A 402 -6.14 -38.91 -30.23
N VAL A 403 -5.71 -38.90 -28.97
CA VAL A 403 -4.31 -38.62 -28.60
C VAL A 403 -3.38 -39.77 -28.99
N THR A 404 -3.88 -41.01 -28.96
CA THR A 404 -3.10 -42.19 -29.38
C THR A 404 -2.94 -42.26 -30.90
N ASP A 405 -3.97 -41.88 -31.67
CA ASP A 405 -3.93 -41.85 -33.15
C ASP A 405 -3.04 -40.75 -33.74
N VAL A 406 -2.80 -39.66 -33.00
CA VAL A 406 -1.84 -38.62 -33.41
C VAL A 406 -0.41 -39.08 -33.14
N ARG A 407 -0.16 -39.88 -32.09
CA ARG A 407 1.16 -40.44 -31.77
C ARG A 407 1.61 -41.57 -32.69
N SER A 408 0.70 -42.22 -33.44
CA SER A 408 1.05 -43.27 -34.40
C SER A 408 1.39 -42.74 -35.80
N LYS A 409 1.30 -41.42 -36.01
CA LYS A 409 1.57 -40.73 -37.29
C LYS A 409 2.78 -39.79 -37.26
N VAL A 410 3.62 -39.86 -36.21
CA VAL A 410 4.91 -39.15 -36.12
C VAL A 410 6.04 -40.15 -36.16
#